data_AF-A0A352SBV5-F1
#
_entry.id   AF-A0A352SBV5-F1
#
_cell.length_a   1.000
_cell.length_b   1.000
_cell.length_c   1.000
_cell.angle_alpha   90.00
_cell.angle_beta   90.00
_cell.angle_gamma   90.00
#
_symmetry.space_group_name_H-M   'P 1'
#
loop_
_entity.id
_entity.type
_entity.pdbx_description
1 polymer ?
#
loop_
_entity_poly.entity_id
_entity_poly.type
_entity_poly.pdbx_seq_one_letter_code
_entity_poly.pdbx_strand_id
1 'polypeptide(L)' 'MVVVGASFAGAACALAAARAGLRVVVLERKTDPGSKLHTTGILVKEAAEQTWLR' A
#
# COMPACT_ATOMS: atom_id res chain seq x y z
N MET A 1 10.96 -5.44 -9.29
CA MET A 1 9.64 -4.85 -9.63
C MET A 1 9.52 -3.51 -8.92
N VAL A 2 8.95 -2.50 -9.58
CA VAL A 2 8.75 -1.16 -9.00
C VAL A 2 7.25 -0.87 -8.95
N VAL A 3 6.76 -0.45 -7.79
CA VAL A 3 5.38 -0.01 -7.57
C VAL A 3 5.39 1.47 -7.25
N VAL A 4 4.57 2.27 -7.95
CA VAL A 4 4.45 3.71 -7.73
C VAL A 4 3.12 3.98 -7.01
N GLY A 5 3.21 4.66 -5.87
CA GLY A 5 2.12 4.89 -4.94
C GLY A 5 2.09 3.85 -3.81
N ALA A 6 2.00 4.29 -2.57
CA ALA A 6 1.89 3.45 -1.36
C ALA A 6 0.53 3.57 -0.66
N SER A 7 -0.52 3.94 -1.42
CA SER A 7 -1.91 3.83 -0.97
C SER A 7 -2.38 2.36 -1.02
N PHE A 8 -3.70 2.09 -0.98
CA PHE A 8 -4.24 0.74 -0.81
C PHE A 8 -3.76 -0.26 -1.88
N ALA A 9 -3.98 0.07 -3.14
CA ALA A 9 -3.64 -0.83 -4.25
C ALA A 9 -2.13 -1.05 -4.38
N GLY A 10 -1.34 0.02 -4.22
CA GLY A 10 0.11 -0.06 -4.32
C GLY A 10 0.74 -0.91 -3.22
N ALA A 11 0.29 -0.71 -1.97
CA ALA A 11 0.73 -1.53 -0.84
C ALA A 11 0.32 -3.00 -1.01
N ALA A 12 -0.93 -3.28 -1.37
CA ALA A 12 -1.42 -4.65 -1.59
C ALA A 12 -0.64 -5.37 -2.71
N CYS A 13 -0.38 -4.66 -3.82
CA CYS A 13 0.41 -5.19 -4.93
C CYS A 13 1.86 -5.49 -4.52
N ALA A 14 2.51 -4.55 -3.83
CA ALA A 14 3.87 -4.73 -3.36
C ALA A 14 3.99 -5.91 -2.38
N LEU A 15 3.01 -6.08 -1.49
CA LEU A 15 2.92 -7.19 -0.55
C LEU A 15 2.74 -8.53 -1.26
N ALA A 16 1.82 -8.61 -2.23
CA ALA A 16 1.60 -9.82 -3.01
C ALA A 16 2.87 -10.21 -3.78
N ALA A 17 3.54 -9.24 -4.43
CA ALA A 17 4.77 -9.48 -5.15
C ALA A 17 5.93 -9.89 -4.23
N ALA A 18 6.06 -9.27 -3.05
CA ALA A 18 7.07 -9.65 -2.07
C ALA A 18 6.82 -11.08 -1.52
N ARG A 19 5.56 -11.44 -1.23
CA ARG A 19 5.16 -12.79 -0.80
C ARG A 19 5.42 -13.85 -1.88
N ALA A 20 5.34 -13.47 -3.15
CA ALA A 20 5.72 -14.32 -4.28
C ALA A 20 7.25 -14.42 -4.49
N GLY A 21 8.07 -13.83 -3.62
CA GLY A 21 9.53 -13.93 -3.65
C GLY A 21 10.23 -12.89 -4.53
N LEU A 22 9.50 -11.89 -5.04
CA LEU A 22 10.12 -10.83 -5.84
C LEU A 22 10.78 -9.76 -4.95
N ARG A 23 11.90 -9.21 -5.44
CA ARG A 23 12.42 -7.94 -4.93
C ARG A 23 11.57 -6.79 -5.45
N VAL A 24 10.93 -6.07 -4.53
CA VAL A 24 10.01 -4.97 -4.81
C VAL A 24 10.54 -3.68 -4.18
N VAL A 25 10.45 -2.58 -4.92
CA VAL A 25 10.66 -1.22 -4.42
C VAL A 25 9.35 -0.44 -4.59
N VAL A 26 8.92 0.26 -3.55
CA VAL A 26 7.74 1.13 -3.58
C VAL A 26 8.19 2.58 -3.52
N LEU A 27 7.68 3.41 -4.42
CA LEU A 27 7.94 4.85 -4.46
C LEU A 27 6.65 5.60 -4.14
N GLU A 28 6.64 6.40 -3.09
CA GLU A 28 5.51 7.26 -2.72
C GLU A 28 6.01 8.70 -2.62
N ARG A 29 5.16 9.65 -3.06
CA ARG A 29 5.47 11.08 -3.00
C ARG A 29 5.37 11.60 -1.57
N LYS A 30 4.41 11.09 -0.81
CA LYS A 30 4.23 11.47 0.59
C LYS A 30 5.36 10.91 1.45
N THR A 31 5.79 11.70 2.43
CA THR A 31 6.84 11.32 3.40
C THR A 31 6.44 10.14 4.28
N ASP A 32 5.14 9.99 4.55
CA ASP A 32 4.60 8.85 5.28
C ASP A 32 3.43 8.23 4.48
N PRO A 33 3.41 6.91 4.23
CA PRO A 33 2.30 6.23 3.53
C PRO A 33 0.95 6.42 4.23
N GLY A 34 0.94 6.61 5.55
CA GLY A 34 -0.24 6.89 6.37
C GLY A 34 -0.65 8.37 6.43
N SER A 35 0.16 9.29 5.87
CA SER A 35 -0.16 10.71 5.88
C SER A 35 -1.44 10.98 5.09
N LYS A 36 -2.45 11.52 5.79
CA LYS A 36 -3.84 11.80 5.36
C LYS A 36 -4.18 11.16 4.02
N LEU A 37 -4.57 9.88 4.04
CA LEU A 37 -5.26 9.33 2.89
C LEU A 37 -6.53 10.14 2.66
N HIS A 38 -6.64 10.74 1.48
CA HIS A 38 -7.86 11.42 1.06
C HIS A 38 -8.87 10.34 0.65
N THR A 39 -9.64 9.89 1.62
CA THR A 39 -10.75 8.95 1.46
C THR A 39 -11.97 9.49 2.19
N THR A 40 -13.14 8.92 1.94
CA THR A 40 -14.41 9.26 2.61
C THR A 40 -14.46 8.82 4.08
N GLY A 41 -13.42 8.13 4.57
CA GLY A 41 -13.30 7.65 5.95
C GLY A 41 -13.88 6.25 6.19
N ILE A 42 -14.44 5.62 5.16
CA ILE A 42 -14.95 4.25 5.24
C ILE A 42 -13.87 3.31 4.70
N LEU A 43 -13.35 2.47 5.59
CA LEU A 43 -12.43 1.39 5.23
C LEU A 43 -13.14 0.06 5.35
N VAL A 44 -13.14 -0.68 4.25
CA VAL A 44 -13.58 -2.08 4.24
C VAL A 44 -12.44 -2.97 4.75
N LYS A 45 -12.80 -4.12 5.32
CA LYS A 45 -11.86 -5.05 5.96
C LYS A 45 -10.70 -5.42 5.05
N GLU A 46 -10.98 -5.62 3.77
CA GLU A 46 -10.01 -6.00 2.75
C GLU A 46 -8.94 -4.92 2.54
N ALA A 47 -9.33 -3.65 2.54
CA ALA A 47 -8.41 -2.52 2.38
C ALA A 47 -7.49 -2.37 3.60
N ALA A 48 -7.99 -2.67 4.80
CA ALA A 48 -7.22 -2.63 6.04
C ALA A 48 -6.25 -3.83 6.15
N GLU A 49 -6.71 -5.05 5.86
CA GLU A 49 -5.91 -6.27 6.05
C GLU A 49 -4.88 -6.52 4.93
N GLN A 50 -5.13 -6.02 3.73
CA GLN A 50 -4.19 -6.14 2.61
C GLN A 50 -3.06 -5.09 2.66
N THR A 51 -3.08 -4.18 3.63
CA THR A 51 -2.08 -3.11 3.79
C THR A 51 -1.53 -3.05 5.22
N TRP A 52 -0.40 -2.36 5.42
CA TRP A 52 0.21 -2.17 6.76
C TRP A 52 -0.32 -0.93 7.48
N LEU A 53 -1.47 -0.39 7.04
CA LEU A 53 -2.15 0.72 7.70
C LEU A 53 -2.76 0.20 9.01
N ARG A 54 -1.94 0.12 10.05
CA ARG A 54 -2.36 -0.06 11.44
C ARG A 54 -2.59 1.29 12.11
#